data_AF-M6YXV0-F1
#
_entry.id   AF-M6YXV0-F1
#
_cell.length_a   1.000
_cell.length_b   1.000
_cell.length_c   1.000
_cell.angle_alpha   90.00
_cell.angle_beta   90.00
_cell.angle_gamma   90.00
#
_symmetry.space_group_name_H-M   'P 1'
#
loop_
_entity.id
_entity.type
_entity.pdbx_description
1 polymer ?
#
loop_
_entity_poly.entity_id
_entity_poly.type
_entity_poly.pdbx_seq_one_letter_code
_entity_poly.pdbx_strand_id
1 'polypeptide(L)'
;WKADFVSKQNAIEELQSQGLSKEQATAILDAQAKADSKAAQERNNQETGKSVLDGAAIEVENRKRENGGDASHYYDKDGNMRIRVTDSNGDSYYRAATPEEAHRVQNGNGLTMASDKGVTISNNNDKISLGNMDIKINKGQEGESFFKTKPKGLQDSETDKVFTNMHDPNQKIDKINWDYSKDNKMHNSKQKGQADLYAKEGTPLTILHSKDNSFKLISIENRGEIGGNSALVEFRDANGDPRRIRFNHIQDTFPSYVKEHFATTKKPLELQNGTVFGKVGVTGNAWVGNVIKGKGITGPDSHTHTVFYDTPGVQNTSTKVPDWLKPAIGFQGNIKD
;
A
#
# COMPACT_ATOMS: atom_id res chain seq x y z
N TRP A 1 23.16 14.80 -12.75
CA TRP A 1 24.16 15.37 -11.81
C TRP A 1 24.05 16.90 -11.68
N LYS A 2 24.28 17.73 -12.72
CA LYS A 2 24.09 19.20 -12.57
C LYS A 2 22.62 19.64 -12.48
N ALA A 3 21.70 19.00 -13.21
CA ALA A 3 20.28 19.33 -13.17
C ALA A 3 19.60 18.97 -11.83
N ASP A 4 19.97 17.82 -11.24
CA ASP A 4 19.42 17.31 -9.97
C ASP A 4 19.80 18.19 -8.76
N PHE A 5 20.97 18.82 -8.80
CA PHE A 5 21.43 19.70 -7.72
C PHE A 5 20.70 21.05 -7.74
N VAL A 6 20.42 21.58 -8.93
CA VAL A 6 19.72 22.87 -9.12
C VAL A 6 18.24 22.75 -8.74
N SER A 7 17.57 21.63 -9.04
CA SER A 7 16.16 21.44 -8.68
C SER A 7 15.94 21.31 -7.16
N LYS A 8 16.83 20.59 -6.45
CA LYS A 8 16.78 20.49 -4.98
C LYS A 8 17.03 21.83 -4.31
N GLN A 9 17.99 22.62 -4.79
CA GLN A 9 18.31 23.92 -4.22
C GLN A 9 17.13 24.90 -4.36
N ASN A 10 16.47 24.94 -5.52
CA ASN A 10 15.28 25.77 -5.71
C ASN A 10 14.13 25.37 -4.79
N ALA A 11 13.88 24.06 -4.62
CA ALA A 11 12.84 23.57 -3.71
C ALA A 11 13.17 23.87 -2.23
N ILE A 12 14.45 23.83 -1.85
CA ILE A 12 14.90 24.24 -0.51
C ILE A 12 14.64 25.72 -0.30
N GLU A 13 15.01 26.58 -1.25
CA GLU A 13 14.79 28.03 -1.17
C GLU A 13 13.30 28.38 -1.08
N GLU A 14 12.46 27.68 -1.84
CA GLU A 14 11.01 27.84 -1.79
C GLU A 14 10.45 27.41 -0.43
N LEU A 15 10.87 26.27 0.13
CA LEU A 15 10.49 25.85 1.49
C LEU A 15 10.98 26.82 2.57
N GLN A 16 12.19 27.37 2.42
CA GLN A 16 12.72 28.39 3.34
C GLN A 16 11.91 29.69 3.29
N SER A 17 11.41 30.09 2.11
CA SER A 17 10.49 31.24 1.96
C SER A 17 9.17 31.03 2.70
N GLN A 18 8.78 29.77 2.97
CA GLN A 18 7.62 29.41 3.77
C GLN A 18 7.91 29.35 5.28
N GLY A 19 9.09 29.79 5.72
CA GLY A 19 9.45 29.88 7.14
C GLY A 19 10.13 28.64 7.73
N LEU A 20 10.56 27.69 6.89
CA LEU A 20 11.32 26.51 7.32
C LEU A 20 12.83 26.80 7.36
N SER A 21 13.55 26.17 8.28
CA SER A 21 15.02 26.18 8.24
C SER A 21 15.54 25.35 7.06
N LYS A 22 16.79 25.57 6.65
CA LYS A 22 17.43 24.80 5.57
C LYS A 22 17.47 23.30 5.90
N GLU A 23 17.72 22.97 7.16
CA GLU A 23 17.75 21.59 7.68
C GLU A 23 16.36 20.97 7.61
N GLN A 24 15.32 21.71 7.98
CA GLN A 24 13.93 21.25 7.88
C GLN A 24 13.52 21.03 6.42
N ALA A 25 13.83 21.97 5.53
CA ALA A 25 13.55 21.86 4.10
C ALA A 25 14.25 20.64 3.46
N THR A 26 15.52 20.42 3.80
CA THR A 26 16.29 19.26 3.31
C THR A 26 15.71 17.96 3.84
N ALA A 27 15.42 17.89 5.14
CA ALA A 27 14.82 16.70 5.75
C ALA A 27 13.48 16.35 5.10
N ILE A 28 12.66 17.35 4.80
CA ILE A 28 11.38 17.19 4.10
C ILE A 28 11.54 16.57 2.71
N LEU A 29 12.44 17.10 1.89
CA LEU A 29 12.64 16.59 0.53
C LEU A 29 13.23 15.19 0.50
N ASP A 30 14.17 14.88 1.39
CA ASP A 30 14.72 13.53 1.51
C ASP A 30 13.67 12.53 2.01
N ALA A 31 12.78 12.99 2.88
CA ALA A 31 11.71 12.19 3.42
C ALA A 31 10.61 11.90 2.36
N GLN A 32 10.30 12.87 1.50
CA GLN A 32 9.48 12.66 0.30
C GLN A 32 10.06 11.56 -0.60
N ALA A 33 11.33 11.70 -0.96
CA ALA A 33 12.00 10.75 -1.85
C ALA A 33 12.01 9.32 -1.28
N LYS A 34 12.22 9.18 0.04
CA LYS A 34 12.15 7.88 0.73
C LYS A 34 10.76 7.27 0.69
N ALA A 35 9.71 8.06 0.96
CA ALA A 35 8.34 7.58 0.95
C ALA A 35 7.89 7.15 -0.46
N ASP A 36 8.21 7.95 -1.49
CA ASP A 36 7.96 7.58 -2.88
C ASP A 36 8.71 6.30 -3.28
N SER A 37 9.99 6.17 -2.89
CA SER A 37 10.78 4.97 -3.17
C SER A 37 10.21 3.73 -2.49
N LYS A 38 9.75 3.84 -1.24
CA LYS A 38 9.14 2.71 -0.52
C LYS A 38 7.80 2.31 -1.12
N ALA A 39 6.94 3.27 -1.44
CA ALA A 39 5.67 3.01 -2.11
C ALA A 39 5.88 2.34 -3.49
N ALA A 40 6.90 2.77 -4.24
CA ALA A 40 7.27 2.10 -5.49
C ALA A 40 7.80 0.67 -5.25
N GLN A 41 8.61 0.46 -4.22
CA GLN A 41 9.11 -0.86 -3.86
C GLN A 41 7.99 -1.81 -3.44
N GLU A 42 7.02 -1.35 -2.65
CA GLU A 42 5.86 -2.16 -2.22
C GLU A 42 4.98 -2.56 -3.41
N ARG A 43 4.74 -1.63 -4.36
CA ARG A 43 4.08 -1.93 -5.65
C ARG A 43 4.88 -2.92 -6.51
N ASN A 44 6.19 -2.75 -6.65
CA ASN A 44 7.01 -3.67 -7.44
C ASN A 44 7.09 -5.06 -6.78
N ASN A 45 7.10 -5.13 -5.45
CA ASN A 45 7.04 -6.38 -4.68
C ASN A 45 5.69 -7.10 -4.84
N GLN A 46 4.61 -6.41 -5.22
CA GLN A 46 3.35 -7.04 -5.61
C GLN A 46 3.48 -7.68 -7.00
N GLU A 47 4.10 -7.00 -7.96
CA GLU A 47 4.31 -7.54 -9.31
C GLU A 47 5.30 -8.72 -9.32
N THR A 48 6.34 -8.68 -8.49
CA THR A 48 7.37 -9.72 -8.38
C THR A 48 7.08 -10.78 -7.33
N GLY A 49 6.34 -10.46 -6.25
CA GLY A 49 5.84 -11.43 -5.27
C GLY A 49 4.84 -12.43 -5.85
N LYS A 50 4.30 -12.12 -7.03
CA LYS A 50 3.66 -13.06 -7.95
C LYS A 50 4.53 -14.30 -8.24
N SER A 51 5.85 -14.13 -8.39
CA SER A 51 6.77 -15.25 -8.69
C SER A 51 6.95 -16.25 -7.55
N VAL A 52 6.72 -15.87 -6.29
CA VAL A 52 6.89 -16.77 -5.14
C VAL A 52 5.66 -17.65 -4.93
N LEU A 53 4.46 -17.14 -5.26
CA LEU A 53 3.25 -17.96 -5.34
C LEU A 53 3.23 -18.83 -6.61
N ASP A 54 3.89 -18.40 -7.69
CA ASP A 54 4.18 -19.22 -8.87
C ASP A 54 5.21 -20.34 -8.58
N GLY A 55 5.80 -20.41 -7.39
CA GLY A 55 6.70 -21.50 -6.98
C GLY A 55 6.07 -22.90 -7.01
N ALA A 56 4.74 -23.00 -6.99
CA ALA A 56 4.03 -24.27 -7.21
C ALA A 56 3.84 -24.61 -8.71
N ALA A 57 4.03 -23.64 -9.61
CA ALA A 57 3.93 -23.80 -11.08
C ALA A 57 5.31 -23.85 -11.78
N ILE A 58 6.36 -23.31 -11.14
CA ILE A 58 7.73 -23.22 -11.68
C ILE A 58 8.40 -24.61 -11.88
N GLU A 59 7.90 -25.68 -11.27
CA GLU A 59 8.41 -27.03 -11.50
C GLU A 59 8.02 -27.60 -12.88
N VAL A 60 7.03 -27.01 -13.55
CA VAL A 60 6.63 -27.37 -14.93
C VAL A 60 7.41 -26.56 -15.97
N GLU A 61 7.80 -25.32 -15.65
CA GLU A 61 8.45 -24.40 -16.59
C GLU A 61 9.99 -24.52 -16.61
N ASN A 62 10.62 -24.95 -15.51
CA ASN A 62 12.06 -25.20 -15.45
C ASN A 62 12.55 -26.32 -16.38
N ARG A 63 11.65 -27.18 -16.91
CA ARG A 63 11.99 -28.16 -17.95
C ARG A 63 12.01 -27.59 -19.38
N LYS A 64 11.70 -26.30 -19.60
CA LYS A 64 11.58 -25.71 -20.95
C LYS A 64 12.50 -24.52 -21.28
N ARG A 65 13.41 -24.12 -20.38
CA ARG A 65 14.28 -22.93 -20.58
C ARG A 65 15.78 -23.24 -20.62
N GLU A 66 16.15 -24.26 -21.37
CA GLU A 66 17.49 -24.35 -21.97
C GLU A 66 17.48 -23.67 -23.34
N ASN A 67 17.55 -22.33 -23.39
CA ASN A 67 18.12 -21.62 -24.54
C ASN A 67 18.25 -20.12 -24.25
N GLY A 68 19.47 -19.61 -24.42
CA GLY A 68 19.95 -18.31 -23.96
C GLY A 68 19.08 -17.11 -24.39
N GLY A 69 18.73 -16.29 -23.40
CA GLY A 69 18.09 -14.99 -23.58
C GLY A 69 19.05 -13.85 -23.25
N ASP A 70 18.99 -12.80 -24.06
CA ASP A 70 19.78 -11.56 -24.04
C ASP A 70 19.47 -10.72 -22.77
N ALA A 71 19.97 -11.17 -21.61
CA ALA A 71 19.73 -10.52 -20.33
C ALA A 71 20.71 -9.36 -20.10
N SER A 72 20.18 -8.18 -19.80
CA SER A 72 20.96 -6.97 -19.44
C SER A 72 21.74 -7.12 -18.13
N HIS A 73 21.36 -8.10 -17.29
CA HIS A 73 22.01 -8.44 -16.03
C HIS A 73 21.76 -9.90 -15.64
N TYR A 74 22.60 -10.45 -14.75
CA TYR A 74 22.41 -11.76 -14.11
C TYR A 74 23.00 -11.76 -12.69
N TYR A 75 22.74 -12.80 -11.90
CA TYR A 75 23.36 -13.00 -10.58
C TYR A 75 24.42 -14.10 -10.68
N ASP A 76 25.63 -13.83 -10.19
CA ASP A 76 26.70 -14.83 -10.16
C ASP A 76 26.49 -15.86 -9.03
N LYS A 77 27.32 -16.90 -9.01
CA LYS A 77 27.28 -18.00 -8.04
C LYS A 77 27.43 -17.54 -6.58
N ASP A 78 27.97 -16.35 -6.35
CA ASP A 78 28.20 -15.76 -5.05
C ASP A 78 27.04 -14.81 -4.66
N GLY A 79 25.99 -14.73 -5.49
CA GLY A 79 24.80 -13.91 -5.27
C GLY A 79 24.95 -12.45 -5.68
N ASN A 80 26.05 -12.06 -6.34
CA ASN A 80 26.28 -10.67 -6.73
C ASN A 80 25.70 -10.37 -8.11
N MET A 81 25.07 -9.19 -8.24
CA MET A 81 24.53 -8.74 -9.52
C MET A 81 25.66 -8.33 -10.49
N ARG A 82 25.60 -8.87 -11.70
CA ARG A 82 26.45 -8.53 -12.84
C ARG A 82 25.62 -7.80 -13.89
N ILE A 83 26.06 -6.61 -14.29
CA ILE A 83 25.41 -5.80 -15.34
C ILE A 83 26.25 -5.75 -16.59
N ARG A 84 25.61 -5.76 -17.76
CA ARG A 84 26.27 -5.59 -19.06
C ARG A 84 26.65 -4.12 -19.27
N VAL A 85 27.89 -3.88 -19.66
CA VAL A 85 28.45 -2.56 -19.96
C VAL A 85 29.13 -2.63 -21.31
N THR A 86 28.92 -1.59 -22.13
CA THR A 86 29.60 -1.43 -23.42
C THR A 86 30.64 -0.33 -23.27
N ASP A 87 31.89 -0.61 -23.66
CA ASP A 87 32.94 0.39 -23.64
C ASP A 87 32.86 1.35 -24.85
N SER A 88 33.78 2.32 -24.90
CA SER A 88 33.86 3.29 -25.99
C SER A 88 34.27 2.69 -27.34
N ASN A 89 34.74 1.44 -27.37
CA ASN A 89 35.11 0.71 -28.58
C ASN A 89 33.96 -0.17 -29.09
N GLY A 90 32.86 -0.27 -28.33
CA GLY A 90 31.68 -1.08 -28.67
C GLY A 90 31.70 -2.48 -28.09
N ASP A 91 32.71 -2.83 -27.29
CA ASP A 91 32.83 -4.16 -26.69
C ASP A 91 31.96 -4.25 -25.43
N SER A 92 31.14 -5.31 -25.37
CA SER A 92 30.25 -5.59 -24.23
C SER A 92 30.89 -6.56 -23.25
N TYR A 93 30.90 -6.20 -21.96
CA TYR A 93 31.33 -7.10 -20.88
C TYR A 93 30.44 -6.96 -19.64
N TYR A 94 30.48 -7.96 -18.76
CA TYR A 94 29.72 -7.93 -17.51
C TYR A 94 30.63 -7.54 -16.34
N ARG A 95 30.21 -6.55 -15.54
CA ARG A 95 30.89 -6.17 -14.30
C ARG A 95 29.94 -6.22 -13.11
N ALA A 96 30.51 -6.28 -11.90
CA ALA A 96 29.72 -6.11 -10.68
C ALA A 96 28.99 -4.76 -10.70
N ALA A 97 27.69 -4.78 -10.36
CA ALA A 97 26.91 -3.58 -10.19
C ALA A 97 27.38 -2.83 -8.93
N THR A 98 27.40 -1.49 -8.97
CA THR A 98 27.47 -0.73 -7.72
C THR A 98 26.17 -0.92 -6.92
N PRO A 99 26.16 -0.65 -5.60
CA PRO A 99 24.93 -0.70 -4.82
C PRO A 99 23.80 0.13 -5.46
N GLU A 100 24.09 1.34 -5.95
CA GLU A 100 23.11 2.20 -6.61
C GLU A 100 22.61 1.65 -7.95
N GLU A 101 23.46 0.97 -8.72
CA GLU A 101 23.08 0.32 -9.98
C GLU A 101 22.23 -0.92 -9.75
N ALA A 102 22.58 -1.73 -8.76
CA ALA A 102 21.79 -2.88 -8.35
C ALA A 102 20.41 -2.44 -7.87
N HIS A 103 20.34 -1.39 -7.05
CA HIS A 103 19.10 -0.75 -6.63
C HIS A 103 18.26 -0.24 -7.81
N ARG A 104 18.88 0.39 -8.81
CA ARG A 104 18.18 0.89 -10.01
C ARG A 104 17.61 -0.21 -10.88
N VAL A 105 18.38 -1.26 -11.13
CA VAL A 105 17.98 -2.41 -11.97
C VAL A 105 16.90 -3.24 -11.27
N GLN A 106 17.02 -3.45 -9.95
CA GLN A 106 15.98 -4.12 -9.14
C GLN A 106 14.65 -3.35 -9.11
N ASN A 107 14.71 -2.02 -9.21
CA ASN A 107 13.53 -1.17 -9.10
C ASN A 107 12.83 -0.89 -10.45
N GLY A 108 13.26 -1.51 -11.56
CA GLY A 108 12.61 -1.38 -12.87
C GLY A 108 12.64 0.03 -13.47
N ASN A 109 13.43 0.94 -12.89
CA ASN A 109 13.56 2.29 -13.39
C ASN A 109 14.51 2.26 -14.60
N GLY A 110 13.95 2.38 -15.80
CA GLY A 110 14.66 3.04 -16.89
C GLY A 110 15.28 4.36 -16.37
N LEU A 111 16.36 4.83 -16.99
CA LEU A 111 17.27 5.90 -16.54
C LEU A 111 16.65 7.26 -16.12
N THR A 112 15.34 7.40 -16.03
CA THR A 112 14.60 8.58 -15.60
C THR A 112 14.05 8.38 -14.18
N MET A 113 14.65 9.05 -13.20
CA MET A 113 14.07 9.19 -11.86
C MET A 113 12.84 10.09 -11.90
N ALA A 114 11.90 9.84 -10.99
CA ALA A 114 10.76 10.72 -10.69
C ALA A 114 11.15 12.10 -10.09
N SER A 115 12.43 12.51 -10.16
CA SER A 115 12.90 13.83 -9.72
C SER A 115 12.67 14.95 -10.75
N ASP A 116 12.18 14.63 -11.95
CA ASP A 116 11.94 15.61 -13.02
C ASP A 116 10.56 16.27 -12.97
N LYS A 117 9.68 15.86 -12.06
CA LYS A 117 8.46 16.63 -11.78
C LYS A 117 8.82 17.72 -10.80
N GLY A 118 9.00 18.94 -11.29
CA GLY A 118 9.17 20.14 -10.46
C GLY A 118 8.24 20.06 -9.25
N VAL A 119 8.81 20.13 -8.05
CA VAL A 119 8.06 19.99 -6.80
C VAL A 119 7.04 21.13 -6.78
N THR A 120 5.77 20.81 -6.97
CA THR A 120 4.71 21.82 -6.79
C THR A 120 4.51 22.00 -5.30
N ILE A 121 4.95 23.14 -4.77
CA ILE A 121 4.76 23.52 -3.38
C ILE A 121 3.51 24.37 -3.29
N SER A 122 2.53 23.90 -2.52
CA SER A 122 1.33 24.69 -2.20
C SER A 122 1.26 24.91 -0.70
N ASN A 123 1.06 26.15 -0.26
CA ASN A 123 0.90 26.49 1.15
C ASN A 123 -0.49 27.10 1.40
N ASN A 124 -1.13 26.62 2.45
CA ASN A 124 -2.17 27.35 3.20
C ASN A 124 -1.72 27.37 4.66
N ASN A 125 -2.03 28.42 5.44
CA ASN A 125 -1.52 28.73 6.80
C ASN A 125 -1.16 27.57 7.77
N ASP A 126 -1.70 26.36 7.61
CA ASP A 126 -1.47 25.18 8.46
C ASP A 126 -0.94 23.92 7.70
N LYS A 127 -0.60 23.99 6.40
CA LYS A 127 -0.19 22.83 5.58
C LYS A 127 0.68 23.19 4.37
N ILE A 128 1.77 22.44 4.18
CA ILE A 128 2.57 22.38 2.96
C ILE A 128 2.25 21.08 2.21
N SER A 129 2.00 21.15 0.90
CA SER A 129 1.91 19.96 0.03
C SER A 129 3.12 19.89 -0.91
N LEU A 130 3.69 18.70 -1.07
CA LEU A 130 4.86 18.36 -1.89
C LEU A 130 4.55 17.10 -2.71
N GLY A 131 3.89 17.27 -3.85
CA GLY A 131 3.42 16.14 -4.65
C GLY A 131 2.54 15.19 -3.83
N ASN A 132 3.07 14.00 -3.54
CA ASN A 132 2.37 12.96 -2.78
C ASN A 132 2.48 13.11 -1.26
N MET A 133 3.09 14.17 -0.72
CA MET A 133 3.17 14.36 0.73
C MET A 133 2.53 15.65 1.18
N ASP A 134 1.77 15.55 2.24
CA ASP A 134 1.27 16.69 2.99
C ASP A 134 2.01 16.76 4.32
N ILE A 135 2.44 17.97 4.66
CA ILE A 135 3.06 18.28 5.94
C ILE A 135 2.16 19.28 6.62
N LYS A 136 1.53 18.85 7.71
CA LYS A 136 0.74 19.72 8.54
C LYS A 136 1.66 20.51 9.46
N ILE A 137 1.60 21.84 9.39
CA ILE A 137 2.37 22.72 10.26
C ILE A 137 1.48 23.12 11.43
N ASN A 138 1.77 22.61 12.62
CA ASN A 138 1.10 23.06 13.83
C ASN A 138 1.96 24.19 14.46
N LYS A 139 1.41 25.40 14.64
CA LYS A 139 2.14 26.52 15.28
C LYS A 139 2.67 26.08 16.66
N GLY A 140 4.00 26.05 16.82
CA GLY A 140 4.67 25.64 18.06
C GLY A 140 4.76 24.14 18.30
N GLN A 141 4.39 23.29 17.32
CA GLN A 141 4.55 21.83 17.38
C GLN A 141 5.26 21.29 16.13
N GLU A 142 5.79 20.08 16.25
CA GLU A 142 6.42 19.35 15.13
C GLU A 142 5.39 19.05 14.03
N GLY A 143 5.74 19.29 12.77
CA GLY A 143 4.83 19.04 11.66
C GLY A 143 4.62 17.55 11.38
N GLU A 144 3.36 17.11 11.35
CA GLU A 144 2.96 15.74 10.99
C GLU A 144 2.99 15.58 9.47
N SER A 145 3.59 14.50 8.97
CA SER A 145 3.61 14.19 7.54
C SER A 145 2.72 13.03 7.16
N PHE A 146 2.06 13.17 6.02
CA PHE A 146 1.15 12.21 5.45
C PHE A 146 1.54 11.95 4.00
N PHE A 147 1.76 10.69 3.65
CA PHE A 147 1.94 10.27 2.27
C PHE A 147 0.57 9.97 1.66
N LYS A 148 0.34 10.40 0.42
CA LYS A 148 -0.92 10.31 -0.30
C LYS A 148 -0.72 9.52 -1.57
N THR A 149 -1.56 8.52 -1.77
CA THR A 149 -1.73 7.87 -3.05
C THR A 149 -3.15 8.07 -3.51
N LYS A 150 -3.35 8.78 -4.62
CA LYS A 150 -4.68 8.99 -5.18
C LYS A 150 -5.26 7.63 -5.63
N PRO A 151 -6.41 7.20 -5.09
CA PRO A 151 -7.09 6.00 -5.55
C PRO A 151 -7.63 6.16 -6.97
N LYS A 152 -7.51 5.13 -7.80
CA LYS A 152 -8.14 5.03 -9.12
C LYS A 152 -9.66 4.80 -9.01
N GLY A 153 -10.14 4.20 -7.92
CA GLY A 153 -11.53 3.77 -7.80
C GLY A 153 -11.81 2.50 -8.62
N LEU A 154 -12.96 1.87 -8.39
CA LEU A 154 -13.23 0.52 -8.92
C LEU A 154 -13.14 0.42 -10.45
N GLN A 155 -13.66 1.41 -11.18
CA GLN A 155 -13.73 1.39 -12.66
C GLN A 155 -12.33 1.45 -13.29
N ASP A 156 -11.48 2.36 -12.81
CA ASP A 156 -10.14 2.60 -13.36
C ASP A 156 -9.05 1.71 -12.72
N SER A 157 -9.41 0.95 -11.69
CA SER A 157 -8.54 -0.04 -11.06
C SER A 157 -8.31 -1.26 -11.95
N GLU A 158 -7.19 -1.93 -11.75
CA GLU A 158 -6.85 -3.14 -12.49
C GLU A 158 -7.70 -4.34 -12.04
N THR A 159 -7.86 -5.30 -12.95
CA THR A 159 -8.52 -6.57 -12.63
C THR A 159 -7.47 -7.54 -12.07
N ASP A 160 -7.75 -8.12 -10.91
CA ASP A 160 -6.92 -9.15 -10.31
C ASP A 160 -6.89 -10.40 -11.19
N LYS A 161 -5.69 -10.93 -11.43
CA LYS A 161 -5.48 -12.11 -12.27
C LYS A 161 -5.54 -13.42 -11.48
N VAL A 162 -5.49 -13.35 -10.15
CA VAL A 162 -5.52 -14.51 -9.25
C VAL A 162 -6.95 -14.79 -8.81
N PHE A 163 -7.64 -13.77 -8.29
CA PHE A 163 -9.02 -13.90 -7.81
C PHE A 163 -10.01 -13.59 -8.93
N THR A 164 -10.33 -14.62 -9.71
CA THR A 164 -11.17 -14.54 -10.92
C THR A 164 -12.49 -15.29 -10.80
N ASN A 165 -12.63 -16.19 -9.83
CA ASN A 165 -13.85 -16.98 -9.62
C ASN A 165 -14.19 -17.09 -8.14
N MET A 166 -15.25 -16.40 -7.71
CA MET A 166 -15.72 -16.39 -6.32
C MET A 166 -16.20 -17.75 -5.78
N HIS A 167 -16.49 -18.70 -6.67
CA HIS A 167 -16.95 -20.05 -6.34
C HIS A 167 -15.83 -21.09 -6.34
N ASP A 168 -14.62 -20.75 -6.82
CA ASP A 168 -13.47 -21.67 -6.83
C ASP A 168 -12.91 -21.81 -5.40
N PRO A 169 -12.96 -23.01 -4.79
CA PRO A 169 -12.42 -23.22 -3.45
C PRO A 169 -10.91 -22.97 -3.37
N ASN A 170 -10.16 -23.10 -4.47
CA ASN A 170 -8.71 -22.86 -4.48
C ASN A 170 -8.36 -21.36 -4.45
N GLN A 171 -9.34 -20.49 -4.71
CA GLN A 171 -9.18 -19.04 -4.65
C GLN A 171 -9.69 -18.45 -3.32
N LYS A 172 -10.18 -19.29 -2.41
CA LYS A 172 -10.53 -18.87 -1.05
C LYS A 172 -9.29 -18.92 -0.15
N ILE A 173 -9.28 -18.05 0.85
CA ILE A 173 -8.26 -18.05 1.90
C ILE A 173 -8.89 -18.45 3.23
N ASP A 174 -8.13 -19.15 4.06
CA ASP A 174 -8.49 -19.56 5.42
C ASP A 174 -7.81 -18.70 6.50
N LYS A 175 -6.88 -17.84 6.09
CA LYS A 175 -6.17 -16.90 6.96
C LYS A 175 -5.83 -15.60 6.22
N ILE A 176 -5.78 -14.51 6.99
CA ILE A 176 -5.22 -13.23 6.55
C ILE A 176 -3.86 -13.08 7.24
N ASN A 177 -2.81 -12.80 6.45
CA ASN A 177 -1.44 -12.65 6.95
C ASN A 177 -1.23 -11.25 7.56
N TRP A 178 -1.87 -11.00 8.69
CA TRP A 178 -1.70 -9.78 9.49
C TRP A 178 -0.27 -9.65 10.03
N ASP A 179 0.24 -8.41 10.10
CA ASP A 179 1.55 -8.11 10.69
C ASP A 179 1.40 -7.81 12.18
N TYR A 180 1.60 -8.83 13.01
CA TYR A 180 1.52 -8.72 14.47
C TYR A 180 2.71 -7.99 15.10
N SER A 181 3.79 -7.72 14.34
CA SER A 181 4.93 -6.96 14.84
C SER A 181 4.67 -5.45 14.88
N LYS A 182 3.64 -4.99 14.16
CA LYS A 182 3.24 -3.59 14.06
C LYS A 182 2.27 -3.19 15.18
N ASP A 183 2.13 -1.88 15.37
CA ASP A 183 1.26 -1.28 16.38
C ASP A 183 -0.21 -1.28 15.95
N ASN A 184 -0.80 -2.46 15.86
CA ASN A 184 -2.22 -2.65 15.60
C ASN A 184 -3.03 -2.14 16.81
N LYS A 185 -3.80 -1.07 16.63
CA LYS A 185 -4.52 -0.44 17.73
C LYS A 185 -5.80 0.27 17.29
N MET A 186 -6.73 0.33 18.22
CA MET A 186 -7.89 1.22 18.16
C MET A 186 -7.44 2.67 18.25
N HIS A 187 -8.15 3.57 17.59
CA HIS A 187 -7.96 5.01 17.78
C HIS A 187 -8.73 5.51 19.01
N ASN A 188 -8.10 6.39 19.78
CA ASN A 188 -8.58 6.81 21.11
C ASN A 188 -9.43 8.10 21.14
N SER A 189 -9.41 8.91 20.08
CA SER A 189 -9.94 10.29 20.11
C SER A 189 -10.90 10.61 18.97
N LYS A 190 -10.42 11.16 17.84
CA LYS A 190 -11.26 11.63 16.72
C LYS A 190 -11.81 10.51 15.84
N GLN A 191 -11.32 9.30 16.03
CA GLN A 191 -11.57 8.13 15.18
C GLN A 191 -12.04 6.93 16.02
N LYS A 192 -12.83 7.15 17.08
CA LYS A 192 -13.35 6.04 17.90
C LYS A 192 -14.11 5.03 17.03
N GLY A 193 -14.01 3.75 17.40
CA GLY A 193 -14.52 2.62 16.64
C GLY A 193 -13.77 2.37 15.33
N GLN A 194 -12.52 2.83 15.23
CA GLN A 194 -11.66 2.61 14.07
C GLN A 194 -10.32 2.05 14.54
N ALA A 195 -9.63 1.33 13.66
CA ALA A 195 -8.29 0.81 13.92
C ALA A 195 -7.47 0.72 12.63
N ASP A 196 -6.16 0.94 12.76
CA ASP A 196 -5.20 0.61 11.71
C ASP A 196 -4.72 -0.82 11.92
N LEU A 197 -5.04 -1.71 10.97
CA LEU A 197 -4.63 -3.11 10.98
C LEU A 197 -3.58 -3.33 9.88
N TYR A 198 -2.37 -3.66 10.30
CA TYR A 198 -1.21 -3.75 9.43
C TYR A 198 -1.09 -5.13 8.81
N ALA A 199 -0.74 -5.16 7.53
CA ALA A 199 -0.36 -6.35 6.79
C ALA A 199 0.49 -5.90 5.60
N LYS A 200 1.23 -6.82 4.98
CA LYS A 200 1.99 -6.50 3.76
C LYS A 200 1.03 -6.03 2.65
N GLU A 201 1.44 -5.05 1.84
CA GLU A 201 0.72 -4.67 0.63
C GLU A 201 0.44 -5.90 -0.24
N GLY A 202 -0.77 -5.97 -0.81
CA GLY A 202 -1.24 -7.11 -1.58
C GLY A 202 -1.86 -8.24 -0.75
N THR A 203 -1.83 -8.16 0.59
CA THR A 203 -2.48 -9.14 1.46
C THR A 203 -3.99 -9.21 1.17
N PRO A 204 -4.55 -10.37 0.80
CA PRO A 204 -5.97 -10.50 0.50
C PRO A 204 -6.86 -10.24 1.72
N LEU A 205 -7.98 -9.55 1.50
CA LEU A 205 -8.97 -9.21 2.51
C LEU A 205 -10.27 -9.97 2.27
N THR A 206 -10.84 -10.50 3.35
CA THR A 206 -12.10 -11.27 3.38
C THR A 206 -12.72 -11.20 4.79
N ILE A 207 -13.93 -11.73 4.95
CA ILE A 207 -14.40 -12.28 6.23
C ILE A 207 -14.05 -13.77 6.26
N LEU A 208 -13.40 -14.22 7.34
CA LEU A 208 -13.02 -15.62 7.54
C LEU A 208 -14.08 -16.39 8.30
N HIS A 209 -14.71 -15.74 9.28
CA HIS A 209 -15.70 -16.38 10.13
C HIS A 209 -16.94 -15.50 10.28
N SER A 210 -18.07 -16.07 9.93
CA SER A 210 -19.42 -15.53 10.10
C SER A 210 -20.37 -16.69 10.41
N LYS A 211 -21.48 -16.41 11.08
CA LYS A 211 -22.45 -17.45 11.46
C LYS A 211 -23.06 -18.17 10.26
N ASP A 212 -23.30 -17.44 9.18
CA ASP A 212 -24.01 -17.93 8.00
C ASP A 212 -23.06 -18.52 6.94
N ASN A 213 -21.78 -18.72 7.26
CA ASN A 213 -20.70 -19.10 6.33
C ASN A 213 -20.58 -18.18 5.09
N SER A 214 -21.14 -16.98 5.20
CA SER A 214 -21.24 -16.01 4.12
C SER A 214 -21.21 -14.58 4.66
N PHE A 215 -20.92 -13.64 3.78
CA PHE A 215 -20.95 -12.21 4.04
C PHE A 215 -21.36 -11.47 2.77
N LYS A 216 -21.69 -10.19 2.91
CA LYS A 216 -22.09 -9.32 1.82
C LYS A 216 -21.06 -8.23 1.63
N LEU A 217 -20.55 -8.09 0.42
CA LEU A 217 -19.85 -6.89 0.00
C LEU A 217 -20.90 -5.85 -0.43
N ILE A 218 -21.08 -4.83 0.40
CA ILE A 218 -22.13 -3.82 0.24
C ILE A 218 -21.75 -2.79 -0.82
N SER A 219 -20.53 -2.26 -0.75
CA SER A 219 -20.04 -1.26 -1.69
C SER A 219 -18.52 -1.27 -1.80
N ILE A 220 -18.02 -0.88 -2.99
CA ILE A 220 -16.68 -0.36 -3.18
C ILE A 220 -16.80 1.14 -3.46
N GLU A 221 -16.07 1.97 -2.71
CA GLU A 221 -16.12 3.43 -2.82
C GLU A 221 -14.72 4.01 -3.00
N ASN A 222 -14.59 4.98 -3.90
CA ASN A 222 -13.43 5.87 -3.95
C ASN A 222 -13.66 7.01 -2.93
N ARG A 223 -12.91 6.98 -1.82
CA ARG A 223 -12.98 7.98 -0.74
C ARG A 223 -11.88 9.05 -0.85
N GLY A 224 -11.35 9.25 -2.05
CA GLY A 224 -10.36 10.27 -2.37
C GLY A 224 -9.01 10.05 -1.69
N GLU A 225 -8.22 11.11 -1.64
CA GLU A 225 -6.84 11.08 -1.11
C GLU A 225 -6.76 10.91 0.41
N ILE A 226 -7.89 10.84 1.12
CA ILE A 226 -7.94 10.54 2.55
C ILE A 226 -8.23 9.05 2.75
N GLY A 227 -9.44 8.59 2.41
CA GLY A 227 -9.83 7.21 2.67
C GLY A 227 -9.34 6.18 1.65
N GLY A 228 -8.80 6.62 0.51
CA GLY A 228 -8.38 5.72 -0.56
C GLY A 228 -9.56 4.97 -1.18
N ASN A 229 -9.28 3.82 -1.78
CA ASN A 229 -10.33 2.88 -2.09
C ASN A 229 -10.83 2.27 -0.78
N SER A 230 -12.13 1.97 -0.71
CA SER A 230 -12.71 1.32 0.45
C SER A 230 -13.74 0.26 0.09
N ALA A 231 -13.85 -0.76 0.92
CA ALA A 231 -14.85 -1.82 0.83
C ALA A 231 -15.68 -1.83 2.10
N LEU A 232 -17.01 -1.76 1.98
CA LEU A 232 -17.93 -1.94 3.09
C LEU A 232 -18.49 -3.36 3.04
N VAL A 233 -18.28 -4.14 4.09
CA VAL A 233 -18.80 -5.52 4.20
C VAL A 233 -19.79 -5.64 5.36
N GLU A 234 -20.75 -6.54 5.22
CA GLU A 234 -21.74 -6.90 6.22
C GLU A 234 -21.77 -8.41 6.45
N PHE A 235 -21.85 -8.85 7.69
CA PHE A 235 -21.94 -10.27 8.05
C PHE A 235 -22.66 -10.44 9.39
N ARG A 236 -23.01 -11.68 9.73
CA ARG A 236 -23.45 -12.02 11.09
C ARG A 236 -22.29 -12.57 11.90
N ASP A 237 -22.04 -12.00 13.07
CA ASP A 237 -21.04 -12.54 14.01
C ASP A 237 -21.48 -13.89 14.60
N ALA A 238 -20.65 -14.49 15.45
CA ALA A 238 -20.92 -15.79 16.07
C ALA A 238 -22.25 -15.82 16.88
N ASN A 239 -22.67 -14.69 17.44
CA ASN A 239 -23.94 -14.58 18.17
C ASN A 239 -25.13 -14.48 17.19
N GLY A 240 -24.88 -14.02 15.96
CA GLY A 240 -25.87 -13.82 14.91
C GLY A 240 -26.26 -12.37 14.72
N ASP A 241 -25.56 -11.45 15.39
CA ASP A 241 -25.80 -10.02 15.27
C ASP A 241 -25.20 -9.51 13.96
N PRO A 242 -25.92 -8.64 13.23
CA PRO A 242 -25.39 -8.04 12.01
C PRO A 242 -24.30 -7.03 12.35
N ARG A 243 -23.11 -7.21 11.75
CA ARG A 243 -21.96 -6.32 11.88
C ARG A 243 -21.58 -5.75 10.52
N ARG A 244 -20.95 -4.58 10.51
CA ARG A 244 -20.22 -4.09 9.32
C ARG A 244 -18.80 -3.69 9.65
N ILE A 245 -17.93 -3.88 8.66
CA ILE A 245 -16.58 -3.34 8.66
C ILE A 245 -16.39 -2.58 7.35
N ARG A 246 -15.87 -1.36 7.44
CA ARG A 246 -15.31 -0.69 6.28
C ARG A 246 -13.80 -0.84 6.30
N PHE A 247 -13.24 -1.40 5.24
CA PHE A 247 -11.81 -1.49 5.00
C PHE A 247 -11.41 -0.35 4.07
N ASN A 248 -10.56 0.56 4.51
CA ASN A 248 -10.01 1.66 3.71
C ASN A 248 -8.56 1.35 3.32
N HIS A 249 -7.98 2.21 2.47
CA HIS A 249 -6.61 2.04 1.96
C HIS A 249 -6.39 0.74 1.15
N ILE A 250 -7.45 0.19 0.55
CA ILE A 250 -7.32 -1.01 -0.30
C ILE A 250 -6.66 -0.67 -1.64
N GLN A 251 -6.07 -1.64 -2.32
CA GLN A 251 -5.33 -1.41 -3.57
C GLN A 251 -6.21 -0.94 -4.74
N ASP A 252 -5.56 -0.48 -5.81
CA ASP A 252 -6.18 -0.26 -7.13
C ASP A 252 -6.22 -1.54 -7.98
N THR A 253 -6.49 -2.67 -7.33
CA THR A 253 -6.66 -3.97 -7.97
C THR A 253 -7.79 -4.72 -7.29
N PHE A 254 -8.76 -5.18 -8.07
CA PHE A 254 -9.96 -5.86 -7.55
C PHE A 254 -10.21 -7.18 -8.27
N PRO A 255 -10.73 -8.21 -7.57
CA PRO A 255 -11.19 -9.45 -8.21
C PRO A 255 -12.17 -9.18 -9.36
N SER A 256 -12.11 -9.99 -10.43
CA SER A 256 -12.95 -9.78 -11.61
C SER A 256 -14.44 -9.79 -11.28
N TYR A 257 -14.88 -10.73 -10.46
CA TYR A 257 -16.28 -10.84 -10.02
C TYR A 257 -16.76 -9.63 -9.22
N VAL A 258 -15.88 -8.94 -8.48
CA VAL A 258 -16.23 -7.69 -7.79
C VAL A 258 -16.45 -6.57 -8.81
N LYS A 259 -15.53 -6.44 -9.77
CA LYS A 259 -15.64 -5.42 -10.82
C LYS A 259 -16.87 -5.63 -11.70
N GLU A 260 -17.10 -6.86 -12.16
CA GLU A 260 -18.23 -7.23 -13.01
C GLU A 260 -19.58 -7.01 -12.30
N HIS A 261 -19.68 -7.41 -11.04
CA HIS A 261 -20.90 -7.20 -10.26
C HIS A 261 -21.23 -5.72 -10.11
N PHE A 262 -20.28 -4.89 -9.65
CA PHE A 262 -20.56 -3.47 -9.43
C PHE A 262 -20.55 -2.60 -10.69
N ALA A 263 -20.04 -3.12 -11.82
CA ALA A 263 -20.26 -2.51 -13.13
C ALA A 263 -21.71 -2.64 -13.60
N THR A 264 -22.42 -3.69 -13.17
CA THR A 264 -23.78 -4.01 -13.63
C THR A 264 -24.87 -3.66 -12.61
N THR A 265 -24.55 -3.63 -11.32
CA THR A 265 -25.53 -3.35 -10.27
C THR A 265 -24.93 -2.66 -9.04
N LYS A 266 -25.76 -1.93 -8.29
CA LYS A 266 -25.39 -1.36 -6.98
C LYS A 266 -25.86 -2.22 -5.80
N LYS A 267 -26.42 -3.40 -6.06
CA LYS A 267 -26.88 -4.32 -5.01
C LYS A 267 -25.69 -4.96 -4.30
N PRO A 268 -25.83 -5.39 -3.03
CA PRO A 268 -24.79 -6.15 -2.35
C PRO A 268 -24.41 -7.43 -3.13
N LEU A 269 -23.11 -7.75 -3.14
CA LEU A 269 -22.58 -9.02 -3.66
C LEU A 269 -22.47 -10.02 -2.51
N GLU A 270 -23.12 -11.17 -2.60
CA GLU A 270 -23.02 -12.23 -1.61
C GLU A 270 -21.79 -13.10 -1.87
N LEU A 271 -20.96 -13.27 -0.84
CA LEU A 271 -19.70 -13.99 -0.88
C LEU A 271 -19.68 -15.05 0.22
N GLN A 272 -19.02 -16.16 -0.05
CA GLN A 272 -18.76 -17.18 0.97
C GLN A 272 -17.56 -16.76 1.82
N ASN A 273 -17.49 -17.24 3.06
CA ASN A 273 -16.31 -17.00 3.90
C ASN A 273 -15.03 -17.44 3.18
N GLY A 274 -13.97 -16.64 3.34
CA GLY A 274 -12.69 -16.83 2.66
C GLY A 274 -12.62 -16.29 1.23
N THR A 275 -13.74 -15.90 0.60
CA THR A 275 -13.72 -15.31 -0.74
C THR A 275 -13.20 -13.88 -0.69
N VAL A 276 -12.13 -13.59 -1.41
CA VAL A 276 -11.44 -12.29 -1.37
C VAL A 276 -12.28 -11.18 -2.01
N PHE A 277 -12.34 -10.00 -1.41
CA PHE A 277 -13.02 -8.83 -2.01
C PHE A 277 -12.05 -7.72 -2.46
N GLY A 278 -10.81 -7.76 -2.00
CA GLY A 278 -9.79 -6.76 -2.26
C GLY A 278 -8.49 -7.10 -1.54
N LYS A 279 -7.51 -6.19 -1.60
CA LYS A 279 -6.20 -6.37 -1.00
C LYS A 279 -5.78 -5.14 -0.21
N VAL A 280 -5.03 -5.34 0.87
CA VAL A 280 -4.39 -4.27 1.63
C VAL A 280 -3.46 -3.47 0.72
N GLY A 281 -3.52 -2.14 0.79
CA GLY A 281 -2.72 -1.25 -0.04
C GLY A 281 -2.26 0.00 0.71
N VAL A 282 -1.95 1.03 -0.07
CA VAL A 282 -1.49 2.34 0.41
C VAL A 282 -2.28 3.49 -0.23
N THR A 283 -3.47 3.22 -0.79
CA THR A 283 -4.33 4.28 -1.36
C THR A 283 -4.88 5.19 -0.26
N GLY A 284 -5.18 6.45 -0.58
CA GLY A 284 -5.55 7.45 0.44
C GLY A 284 -4.33 8.06 1.10
N ASN A 285 -4.47 8.55 2.34
CA ASN A 285 -3.35 9.10 3.10
C ASN A 285 -2.92 8.17 4.23
N ALA A 286 -1.62 7.99 4.39
CA ALA A 286 -1.02 7.30 5.52
C ALA A 286 -0.15 8.28 6.29
N TRP A 287 -0.23 8.28 7.62
CA TRP A 287 0.74 9.02 8.44
C TRP A 287 2.10 8.35 8.33
N VAL A 288 3.16 9.14 8.11
CA VAL A 288 4.50 8.59 7.84
C VAL A 288 5.59 9.12 8.75
N GLY A 289 5.24 9.97 9.72
CA GLY A 289 6.16 10.47 10.74
C GLY A 289 6.04 11.97 11.00
N ASN A 290 6.84 12.45 11.94
CA ASN A 290 7.09 13.89 12.12
C ASN A 290 8.38 14.25 11.38
N VAL A 291 8.32 15.23 10.49
CA VAL A 291 9.46 15.56 9.64
C VAL A 291 10.56 16.34 10.39
N ILE A 292 10.23 16.89 11.56
CA ILE A 292 11.11 17.76 12.35
C ILE A 292 11.92 16.97 13.40
N LYS A 293 11.62 15.68 13.62
CA LYS A 293 12.44 14.80 14.49
C LYS A 293 13.44 14.02 13.64
N GLY A 294 14.69 13.95 14.10
CA GLY A 294 15.82 13.28 13.41
C GLY A 294 15.67 11.78 13.10
N LYS A 295 14.50 11.17 13.36
CA LYS A 295 14.16 9.81 12.92
C LYS A 295 13.65 9.76 11.46
N GLY A 296 13.29 10.90 10.86
CA GLY A 296 12.82 10.98 9.47
C GLY A 296 11.45 10.33 9.25
N ILE A 297 11.04 10.22 7.98
CA ILE A 297 9.83 9.53 7.55
C ILE A 297 10.08 8.01 7.45
N THR A 298 9.11 7.21 7.92
CA THR A 298 9.20 5.74 8.02
C THR A 298 8.15 4.99 7.18
N GLY A 299 7.17 5.72 6.64
CA GLY A 299 6.07 5.19 5.83
C GLY A 299 6.15 5.53 4.33
N PRO A 300 5.08 5.23 3.55
CA PRO A 300 3.85 4.60 4.02
C PRO A 300 4.11 3.16 4.49
N ASP A 301 3.41 2.73 5.54
CA ASP A 301 3.31 1.32 5.89
C ASP A 301 1.94 0.85 5.41
N SER A 302 1.91 -0.26 4.67
CA SER A 302 0.68 -0.86 4.20
C SER A 302 -0.19 -1.33 5.37
N HIS A 303 -1.45 -0.93 5.36
CA HIS A 303 -2.45 -1.29 6.37
C HIS A 303 -3.85 -1.10 5.78
N THR A 304 -4.85 -1.63 6.46
CA THR A 304 -6.24 -1.22 6.25
C THR A 304 -6.70 -0.42 7.44
N HIS A 305 -7.12 0.81 7.20
CA HIS A 305 -7.84 1.59 8.20
C HIS A 305 -9.27 1.10 8.25
N THR A 306 -9.65 0.48 9.36
CA THR A 306 -10.94 -0.18 9.54
C THR A 306 -11.90 0.67 10.35
N VAL A 307 -13.15 0.75 9.91
CA VAL A 307 -14.25 1.40 10.66
C VAL A 307 -15.27 0.35 11.03
N PHE A 308 -15.57 0.22 12.32
CA PHE A 308 -16.46 -0.80 12.84
C PHE A 308 -17.87 -0.25 13.05
N TYR A 309 -18.87 -1.07 12.77
CA TYR A 309 -20.27 -0.76 12.99
C TYR A 309 -20.91 -1.92 13.76
N ASP A 310 -21.28 -1.68 15.01
CA ASP A 310 -21.92 -2.69 15.86
C ASP A 310 -23.33 -3.02 15.36
N THR A 311 -23.98 -2.04 14.71
CA THR A 311 -25.27 -2.19 14.04
C THR A 311 -25.13 -1.61 12.63
N PRO A 312 -25.74 -2.20 11.60
CA PRO A 312 -25.73 -1.66 10.24
C PRO A 312 -26.07 -0.16 10.20
N GLY A 313 -25.12 0.66 9.75
CA GLY A 313 -25.28 2.12 9.62
C GLY A 313 -24.96 2.94 10.87
N VAL A 314 -24.69 2.31 12.02
CA VAL A 314 -24.30 2.99 13.26
C VAL A 314 -22.85 2.66 13.58
N GLN A 315 -21.96 3.65 13.43
CA GLN A 315 -20.55 3.48 13.72
C GLN A 315 -20.35 3.19 15.22
N ASN A 316 -19.50 2.22 15.51
CA ASN A 316 -19.00 1.97 16.86
C ASN A 316 -18.26 3.24 17.36
N THR A 317 -18.43 3.60 18.63
CA THR A 317 -17.77 4.77 19.25
C THR A 317 -16.89 4.38 20.45
N SER A 318 -16.65 3.09 20.62
CA SER A 318 -15.75 2.51 21.60
C SER A 318 -14.29 2.72 21.19
N THR A 319 -13.42 2.87 22.17
CA THR A 319 -11.97 2.73 21.99
C THR A 319 -11.50 1.29 22.20
N LYS A 320 -12.40 0.41 22.67
CA LYS A 320 -12.09 -1.00 22.87
C LYS A 320 -12.26 -1.80 21.60
N VAL A 321 -11.42 -2.80 21.40
CA VAL A 321 -11.55 -3.78 20.34
C VAL A 321 -12.89 -4.53 20.50
N PRO A 322 -13.76 -4.57 19.47
CA PRO A 322 -14.98 -5.36 19.55
C PRO A 322 -14.66 -6.86 19.62
N ASP A 323 -15.28 -7.59 20.54
CA ASP A 323 -15.02 -9.04 20.75
C ASP A 323 -15.27 -9.88 19.48
N TRP A 324 -16.17 -9.42 18.61
CA TRP A 324 -16.50 -10.09 17.34
C TRP A 324 -15.46 -9.85 16.24
N LEU A 325 -14.59 -8.84 16.36
CA LEU A 325 -13.66 -8.45 15.30
C LEU A 325 -12.63 -9.54 15.02
N LYS A 326 -11.85 -9.93 16.04
CA LYS A 326 -10.74 -10.86 15.88
C LYS A 326 -11.18 -12.19 15.24
N PRO A 327 -12.28 -12.83 15.67
CA PRO A 327 -12.83 -13.99 14.98
C PRO A 327 -13.18 -13.68 13.52
N ALA A 328 -13.91 -12.59 13.24
CA ALA A 328 -14.41 -12.31 11.89
C ALA A 328 -13.29 -12.19 10.84
N ILE A 329 -12.15 -11.59 11.21
CA ILE A 329 -11.00 -11.36 10.32
C ILE A 329 -9.80 -12.28 10.61
N GLY A 330 -9.97 -13.29 11.47
CA GLY A 330 -8.91 -14.24 11.87
C GLY A 330 -7.65 -13.56 12.42
N PHE A 331 -7.81 -12.51 13.23
CA PHE A 331 -6.68 -11.79 13.82
C PHE A 331 -6.25 -12.46 15.13
N GLN A 332 -5.06 -13.08 15.13
CA GLN A 332 -4.54 -13.84 16.28
C GLN A 332 -3.66 -13.02 17.23
N GLY A 333 -3.17 -11.86 16.79
CA GLY A 333 -2.32 -10.99 17.60
C GLY A 333 -3.07 -10.13 18.61
N ASN A 334 -2.32 -9.24 19.27
CA ASN A 334 -2.90 -8.20 20.09
C ASN A 334 -3.33 -7.01 19.22
N ILE A 335 -4.53 -6.49 19.48
CA ILE A 335 -4.98 -5.19 18.99
C ILE A 335 -5.15 -4.37 20.26
N LYS A 336 -4.40 -3.27 20.40
CA LYS A 336 -4.46 -2.45 21.61
C LYS A 336 -5.73 -1.58 21.62
N ASP A 337 -6.29 -1.38 22.80
CA ASP A 337 -7.35 -0.40 23.06
C ASP A 337 -6.81 1.05 23.10
#